data_AF-A0A3G6RK49-F1
#
_entry.id   AF-A0A3G6RK49-F1
#
_cell.length_a   1.000
_cell.length_b   1.000
_cell.length_c   1.000
_cell.angle_alpha   90.00
_cell.angle_beta   90.00
_cell.angle_gamma   90.00
#
_symmetry.space_group_name_H-M   'P 1'
#
loop_
_entity.id
_entity.type
_entity.pdbx_description
1 polymer ?
#
loop_
_entity_poly.entity_id
_entity_poly.type
_entity_poly.pdbx_seq_one_letter_code
_entity_poly.pdbx_strand_id
1 'polypeptide(L)' 'MTYEEALLEKKETEKKLINDQPVVKLIIVPQLISDQKEFMEFYKEDNYKDDLCLLFSSDDQYTVLISIK' A
#
# COMPACT_ATOMS: atom_id res chain seq x y z
N MET A 1 0.09 7.07 -10.03
CA MET A 1 0.40 5.80 -10.74
C MET A 1 -0.88 5.00 -10.76
N THR A 2 -1.11 4.21 -11.79
CA THR A 2 -2.25 3.28 -11.78
C THR A 2 -2.04 2.19 -10.72
N TYR A 3 -3.12 1.55 -10.31
CA TYR A 3 -3.07 0.47 -9.32
C TYR A 3 -2.17 -0.69 -9.78
N GLU A 4 -2.19 -1.01 -11.08
CA GLU A 4 -1.34 -2.07 -11.64
C GLU A 4 0.15 -1.71 -11.56
N GLU A 5 0.50 -0.44 -11.82
CA GLU A 5 1.87 0.06 -11.69
C GLU A 5 2.33 0.04 -10.22
N ALA A 6 1.49 0.50 -9.29
CA ALA A 6 1.78 0.46 -7.85
C ALA A 6 1.93 -0.98 -7.35
N LEU A 7 1.12 -1.92 -7.85
CA LEU A 7 1.22 -3.33 -7.51
C LEU A 7 2.50 -3.99 -8.04
N LEU A 8 2.93 -3.60 -9.24
CA LEU A 8 4.19 -4.07 -9.82
C LEU A 8 5.38 -3.55 -9.02
N GLU A 9 5.43 -2.24 -8.75
CA GLU A 9 6.47 -1.61 -7.94
C GLU A 9 6.56 -2.23 -6.54
N LYS A 10 5.40 -2.46 -5.89
CA LYS A 10 5.32 -3.15 -4.60
C LYS A 10 6.00 -4.51 -4.66
N LYS A 11 5.60 -5.37 -5.60
CA LYS A 11 6.14 -6.74 -5.72
C LYS A 11 7.63 -6.76 -5.99
N GLU A 12 8.13 -5.85 -6.83
CA GLU A 12 9.56 -5.72 -7.09
C GLU A 12 10.34 -5.26 -5.86
N THR A 13 9.76 -4.33 -5.09
CA THR A 13 10.37 -3.79 -3.88
C THR A 13 10.36 -4.83 -2.76
N GLU A 14 9.26 -5.54 -2.55
CA GLU A 14 9.17 -6.66 -1.60
C GLU A 14 10.19 -7.76 -1.92
N LYS A 15 10.39 -8.11 -3.19
CA LYS A 15 11.44 -9.06 -3.60
C LYS A 15 12.85 -8.57 -3.26
N LYS A 16 13.13 -7.27 -3.40
CA LYS A 16 14.43 -6.67 -3.05
C LYS A 16 14.66 -6.63 -1.53
N LEU A 17 13.59 -6.59 -0.74
CA LEU A 17 13.63 -6.51 0.72
C LEU A 17 13.86 -7.86 1.43
N ILE A 18 13.92 -8.99 0.70
CA ILE A 18 14.02 -10.36 1.25
C ILE A 18 15.34 -10.66 2.00
N ASN A 19 16.30 -9.72 2.10
CA ASN A 19 17.61 -9.97 2.72
C ASN A 19 17.92 -9.01 3.89
N ASP A 20 17.39 -9.26 5.10
CA ASP A 20 17.81 -8.63 6.38
C ASP A 20 17.32 -7.19 6.70
N GLN A 21 16.12 -6.78 6.31
CA GLN A 21 15.52 -5.52 6.79
C GLN A 21 14.26 -5.75 7.66
N PRO A 22 13.94 -4.80 8.57
CA PRO A 22 12.94 -4.99 9.63
C PRO A 22 11.55 -5.35 9.11
N VAL A 23 10.61 -5.66 10.01
CA VAL A 23 9.21 -6.02 9.72
C VAL A 23 8.45 -4.84 9.07
N VAL A 24 8.87 -4.41 7.89
CA VAL A 24 8.24 -3.36 7.11
C VAL A 24 7.34 -4.01 6.07
N LYS A 25 6.11 -3.52 5.97
CA LYS A 25 5.13 -3.97 4.99
C LYS A 25 4.96 -2.85 3.96
N LEU A 26 4.99 -3.19 2.68
CA LEU A 26 4.55 -2.26 1.65
C LEU A 26 3.03 -2.36 1.49
N ILE A 27 2.38 -1.20 1.44
CA ILE A 27 0.95 -1.07 1.19
C ILE A 27 0.71 -0.07 0.06
N ILE A 28 -0.32 -0.32 -0.74
CA ILE A 28 -0.83 0.59 -1.76
C ILE A 28 -1.94 1.43 -1.14
N VAL A 29 -1.87 2.75 -1.32
CA VAL A 29 -2.85 3.70 -0.78
C VAL A 29 -3.25 4.75 -1.84
N PRO A 30 -4.43 5.38 -1.70
CA PRO A 30 -4.88 6.44 -2.61
C PRO A 30 -3.94 7.66 -2.62
N GLN A 31 -3.74 8.33 -3.75
CA GLN A 31 -2.90 9.53 -3.78
C GLN A 31 -3.56 10.76 -3.11
N LEU A 32 -4.89 10.86 -3.15
CA LEU A 32 -5.60 11.99 -2.56
C LEU A 32 -5.64 11.90 -1.03
N ILE A 33 -5.30 13.00 -0.34
CA ILE A 33 -5.24 13.06 1.12
C ILE A 33 -6.60 12.79 1.78
N SER A 34 -7.71 13.18 1.13
CA SER A 34 -9.07 12.87 1.59
C SER A 34 -9.27 11.36 1.68
N ASP A 35 -8.98 10.67 0.59
CA ASP A 35 -9.22 9.23 0.42
C ASP A 35 -8.23 8.42 1.27
N GLN A 36 -7.00 8.93 1.46
CA GLN A 36 -6.04 8.34 2.39
C GLN A 36 -6.55 8.31 3.83
N LYS A 37 -7.19 9.38 4.30
CA LYS A 37 -7.71 9.42 5.67
C LYS A 37 -8.76 8.34 5.86
N GLU A 38 -9.73 8.26 4.95
CA GLU A 38 -10.79 7.24 5.00
C GLU A 38 -10.21 5.83 4.87
N PHE A 39 -9.27 5.62 3.94
CA PHE A 39 -8.58 4.35 3.77
C PHE A 39 -7.80 3.94 5.03
N MET A 40 -7.08 4.87 5.67
CA MET A 40 -6.29 4.59 6.87
C MET A 40 -7.16 4.34 8.11
N GLU A 41 -8.35 4.93 8.18
CA GLU A 41 -9.35 4.60 9.21
C GLU A 41 -9.93 3.18 9.02
N PHE A 42 -10.06 2.74 7.77
CA PHE A 42 -10.46 1.37 7.42
C PHE A 42 -9.32 0.35 7.54
N TYR A 43 -8.08 0.81 7.37
CA TYR A 43 -6.88 -0.01 7.35
C TYR A 43 -6.70 -0.77 8.66
N LYS A 44 -6.60 -2.10 8.55
CA LYS A 44 -6.18 -3.00 9.63
C LYS A 44 -5.07 -3.89 9.11
N GLU A 45 -3.91 -3.87 9.77
CA GLU A 45 -2.73 -4.59 9.32
C GLU A 45 -3.00 -6.08 9.07
N ASP A 46 -3.76 -6.71 9.98
CA ASP A 46 -4.14 -8.13 9.95
C ASP A 46 -5.03 -8.52 8.77
N ASN A 47 -5.78 -7.57 8.19
CA ASN A 47 -6.76 -7.83 7.14
C ASN A 47 -6.51 -7.00 5.87
N TYR A 48 -5.34 -6.36 5.77
CA TYR A 48 -4.98 -5.56 4.63
C TYR A 48 -4.81 -6.42 3.36
N LYS A 49 -5.42 -5.95 2.27
CA LYS A 49 -5.19 -6.43 0.89
C LYS A 49 -5.03 -5.24 -0.03
N ASP A 50 -4.22 -5.40 -1.07
CA ASP A 50 -3.88 -4.31 -1.99
C ASP A 50 -5.11 -3.73 -2.71
N ASP A 51 -6.05 -4.60 -3.08
CA ASP A 51 -7.27 -4.24 -3.80
C ASP A 51 -8.25 -3.41 -2.97
N LEU A 52 -8.12 -3.39 -1.64
CA LEU A 52 -8.93 -2.52 -0.78
C LEU A 52 -8.72 -1.05 -1.12
N CYS A 53 -7.55 -0.67 -1.64
CA CYS A 53 -7.29 0.70 -2.08
C CYS A 53 -8.28 1.15 -3.17
N LEU A 54 -8.73 0.24 -4.04
CA LEU A 54 -9.66 0.54 -5.13
C LEU A 54 -11.08 0.87 -4.65
N LEU A 55 -11.42 0.53 -3.40
CA LEU A 55 -12.71 0.89 -2.80
C LEU A 55 -12.79 2.38 -2.43
N PHE A 56 -11.63 3.04 -2.24
CA PHE A 56 -11.55 4.43 -1.79
C PHE A 56 -11.13 5.37 -2.90
N SER A 57 -10.44 4.88 -3.93
CA SER A 57 -10.02 5.72 -5.05
C SER A 57 -9.96 4.94 -6.35
N SER A 58 -10.52 5.52 -7.40
CA SER A 58 -10.44 5.03 -8.78
C SER A 58 -9.33 5.72 -9.59
N ASP A 59 -8.63 6.68 -8.98
CA ASP A 59 -7.65 7.54 -9.64
C ASP A 59 -6.21 7.03 -9.42
N ASP A 60 -5.27 7.89 -9.03
CA ASP A 60 -3.89 7.51 -8.79
C ASP A 60 -3.67 6.85 -7.42
N GLN A 61 -2.82 5.83 -7.38
CA GLN A 61 -2.33 5.15 -6.18
C GLN A 61 -0.81 5.30 -6.06
N TYR A 62 -0.30 5.06 -4.84
CA TYR A 62 1.13 4.98 -4.58
C TYR A 62 1.47 3.96 -3.50
N THR A 63 2.72 3.52 -3.50
CA THR A 63 3.24 2.51 -2.58
C THR A 63 3.90 3.16 -1.36
N VAL A 64 3.55 2.69 -0.16
CA VAL A 64 4.06 3.21 1.12
C VAL A 64 4.67 2.08 1.93
N LEU A 65 5.85 2.35 2.47
CA LEU A 65 6.48 1.51 3.49
C LEU A 65 5.93 1.88 4.86
N ILE A 66 5.30 0.91 5.53
CA ILE A 66 4.89 1.03 6.92
C ILE A 66 5.73 0.11 7.79
N SER A 67 6.15 0.59 8.96
CA SER A 67 6.81 -0.23 9.98
C SER A 67 5.76 -0.93 10.81
N ILE A 68 5.76 -2.26 10.82
CA ILE A 68 4.96 -3.08 11.72
C ILE A 68 5.66 -3.05 13.09
N LYS A 69 4.91 -2.75 14.15
CA LYS A 69 5.41 -2.72 15.53
C LYS A 69 5.06 -3.99 16.29
#